data_AF-A0A1R1BHW0-F1
#
_entry.id   AF-A0A1R1BHW0-F1
#
_cell.length_a   1.000
_cell.length_b   1.000
_cell.length_c   1.000
_cell.angle_alpha   90.00
_cell.angle_beta   90.00
_cell.angle_gamma   90.00
#
_symmetry.space_group_name_H-M   'P 1'
#
loop_
_entity.id
_entity.type
_entity.pdbx_description
1 polymer ?
#
loop_
_entity_poly.entity_id
_entity_poly.type
_entity_poly.pdbx_seq_one_letter_code
_entity_poly.pdbx_strand_id
1 'polypeptide(L)'
;MNSTTRKIATFLTITALGTAVFPLTANQVHAATYVTNIAATTTQLNQQQIEAAIKDLNSLGIMNGYADQSMGEHRAITRAELASLVFKTFNLESKTGETVELTDVNPNAWYAPYASKLVELGIMQANDGQFQPQAQVTDAELEQVVSKAMQRDVKSVHHWMSVFYSENGSATRGETAVLLQTAHQAIPSEKAQIESVRSLNAITLIVTFDKPLTAADEAFAKAQTDFVFTGGLMLTNMPRLKTGSIATYIVPTSVQDAGEVYSLTYKGHDAGSFEGSGTKINMTTASQVTNDTFEIEALQENGVVDYGYIISAYSGGRGANAFVLNDQEQAGGKTVQIISSMQARQVVITPEGGEPIVARYVPFTQSTDGKQEPKFRLPEGQTLKSGVTYTVSSDWANIENASFTAKSFDALVIASAQAVSETSIEVTLDQDPGDELFSGRSVTLTSASGDVLTATYKYSSRKGATGVFDLTNDGKLTPGTTYTINPVGDWSIASSVTLTLE
;
A
#
# COMPACT_ATOMS: atom_id res chain seq x y z
N MET A 1 27.45 -39.25 -3.81
CA MET A 1 28.08 -38.96 -2.50
C MET A 1 28.60 -37.55 -2.59
N ASN A 2 27.94 -36.65 -1.86
CA ASN A 2 27.76 -35.25 -2.24
C ASN A 2 28.94 -34.35 -1.85
N SER A 3 29.40 -33.59 -2.84
CA SER A 3 30.29 -32.45 -2.70
C SER A 3 29.49 -31.15 -2.59
N THR A 4 29.82 -30.39 -1.56
CA THR A 4 29.45 -29.01 -1.25
C THR A 4 29.58 -28.09 -2.46
N THR A 5 28.55 -27.30 -2.76
CA THR A 5 28.67 -26.12 -3.65
C THR A 5 28.11 -24.90 -2.93
N ARG A 6 29.02 -24.01 -2.52
CA ARG A 6 28.72 -22.65 -2.04
C ARG A 6 28.43 -21.78 -3.25
N LYS A 7 27.30 -21.06 -3.24
CA LYS A 7 26.99 -20.02 -4.23
C LYS A 7 27.88 -18.80 -3.94
N ILE A 8 28.80 -18.50 -4.85
CA ILE A 8 29.63 -17.28 -4.85
C ILE A 8 28.87 -16.20 -5.61
N ALA A 9 28.63 -15.06 -4.97
CA ALA A 9 28.14 -13.85 -5.62
C ALA A 9 29.30 -13.18 -6.36
N THR A 10 29.24 -13.17 -7.69
CA THR A 10 30.21 -12.47 -8.53
C THR A 10 29.87 -10.98 -8.56
N PHE A 11 30.71 -10.17 -7.91
CA PHE A 11 30.76 -8.72 -8.11
C PHE A 11 31.37 -8.42 -9.49
N LEU A 12 30.59 -7.80 -10.37
CA LEU A 12 31.09 -7.21 -11.61
C LEU A 12 31.55 -5.77 -11.32
N THR A 13 32.86 -5.58 -11.23
CA THR A 13 33.51 -4.28 -11.22
C THR A 13 33.56 -3.73 -12.64
N ILE A 14 32.77 -2.69 -12.94
CA ILE A 14 32.88 -1.93 -14.19
C ILE A 14 33.85 -0.78 -13.97
N THR A 15 35.00 -0.86 -14.63
CA THR A 15 35.99 0.21 -14.72
C THR A 15 35.54 1.20 -15.79
N ALA A 16 35.04 2.37 -15.40
CA ALA A 16 34.71 3.45 -16.34
C ALA A 16 35.94 4.37 -16.54
N LEU A 17 36.47 4.39 -17.77
CA LEU A 17 37.41 5.40 -18.25
C LEU A 17 36.63 6.44 -19.08
N GLY A 18 36.92 7.73 -18.86
CA GLY A 18 36.83 8.74 -19.92
C GLY A 18 35.69 9.74 -19.83
N THR A 19 36.02 10.87 -19.20
CA THR A 19 35.33 12.17 -19.14
C THR A 19 34.72 12.71 -20.44
N ALA A 20 33.45 13.14 -20.35
CA ALA A 20 32.96 14.36 -20.98
C ALA A 20 31.90 14.99 -20.06
N VAL A 21 32.30 16.00 -19.28
CA VAL A 21 31.41 16.75 -18.39
C VAL A 21 30.74 17.85 -19.21
N PHE A 22 29.48 17.65 -19.59
CA PHE A 22 28.58 18.75 -19.91
C PHE A 22 27.87 19.16 -18.61
N PRO A 23 27.86 20.45 -18.23
CA PRO A 23 27.03 20.92 -17.12
C PRO A 23 25.56 20.85 -17.57
N LEU A 24 24.91 19.72 -17.34
CA LEU A 24 23.46 19.67 -17.22
C LEU A 24 23.12 20.36 -15.91
N THR A 25 22.65 21.59 -15.99
CA THR A 25 21.88 22.19 -14.90
C THR A 25 20.57 21.42 -14.81
N ALA A 26 20.60 20.28 -14.11
CA ALA A 26 19.41 19.65 -13.61
C ALA A 26 18.77 20.65 -12.65
N ASN A 27 17.64 21.23 -13.05
CA ASN A 27 16.72 21.83 -12.08
C ASN A 27 16.32 20.69 -11.15
N GLN A 28 16.97 20.64 -9.98
CA GLN A 28 16.54 19.80 -8.89
C GLN A 28 15.17 20.31 -8.45
N VAL A 29 14.13 19.70 -9.00
CA VAL A 29 12.79 19.75 -8.42
C VAL A 29 12.96 19.07 -7.06
N HIS A 30 12.99 19.89 -6.02
CA HIS A 30 13.09 19.39 -4.67
C HIS A 30 11.79 18.61 -4.41
N ALA A 31 11.90 17.29 -4.27
CA ALA A 31 10.85 16.52 -3.63
C ALA A 31 10.63 17.19 -2.26
N ALA A 32 9.40 17.68 -2.03
CA ALA A 32 9.05 18.29 -0.76
C ALA A 32 9.14 17.21 0.32
N THR A 33 10.27 17.14 1.00
CA THR A 33 10.44 16.35 2.21
C THR A 33 9.53 16.97 3.27
N TYR A 34 8.36 16.38 3.47
CA TYR A 34 7.56 16.68 4.66
C TYR A 34 8.31 16.14 5.86
N VAL A 35 9.11 16.99 6.49
CA VAL A 35 9.48 16.78 7.89
C VAL A 35 8.18 16.96 8.67
N THR A 36 7.51 15.86 8.99
CA THR A 36 6.52 15.89 10.07
C THR A 36 7.29 16.18 11.35
N ASN A 37 7.49 17.46 11.64
CA ASN A 37 7.60 17.89 13.03
C ASN A 37 6.26 17.53 13.65
N ILE A 38 6.17 16.30 14.17
CA ILE A 38 5.17 15.97 15.17
C ILE A 38 5.46 16.99 16.27
N ALA A 39 4.64 18.03 16.36
CA ALA A 39 4.60 18.89 17.52
C ALA A 39 4.09 18.00 18.65
N ALA A 40 5.01 17.23 19.23
CA ALA A 40 4.76 16.36 20.35
C ALA A 40 4.34 17.28 21.48
N THR A 41 3.04 17.31 21.76
CA THR A 41 2.59 17.67 23.09
C THR A 41 3.00 16.47 23.96
N THR A 42 4.25 16.48 24.42
CA THR A 42 4.87 15.41 25.20
C THR A 42 4.25 15.37 26.59
N THR A 43 3.04 14.83 26.68
CA THR A 43 2.59 14.23 27.91
C THR A 43 3.31 12.88 27.99
N GLN A 44 4.39 12.81 28.78
CA GLN A 44 5.02 11.53 29.13
C GLN A 44 3.94 10.57 29.66
N LEU A 45 4.12 9.26 29.42
CA LEU A 45 3.25 8.24 30.00
C LEU A 45 3.10 8.46 31.49
N ASN A 46 1.86 8.57 31.95
CA ASN A 46 1.60 8.70 33.37
C ASN A 46 1.52 7.33 34.04
N GLN A 47 1.75 7.32 35.36
CA GLN A 47 1.76 6.10 36.16
C GLN A 47 0.45 5.30 36.04
N GLN A 48 -0.70 5.98 35.97
CA GLN A 48 -2.00 5.32 35.87
C GLN A 48 -2.15 4.51 34.56
N GLN A 49 -1.63 5.02 33.44
CA GLN A 49 -1.63 4.30 32.17
C GLN A 49 -0.76 3.03 32.24
N ILE A 50 0.42 3.14 32.84
CA ILE A 50 1.33 2.00 33.03
C ILE A 50 0.69 0.94 33.92
N GLU A 51 0.14 1.33 35.07
CA GLU A 51 -0.53 0.42 36.00
C GLU A 51 -1.73 -0.28 35.37
N ALA A 52 -2.53 0.44 34.58
CA ALA A 52 -3.66 -0.13 33.85
C ALA A 52 -3.19 -1.18 32.82
N ALA A 53 -2.19 -0.85 32.01
CA ALA A 53 -1.63 -1.78 31.03
C ALA A 53 -1.06 -3.05 31.67
N ILE A 54 -0.28 -2.88 32.74
CA ILE A 54 0.29 -3.99 33.50
C ILE A 54 -0.80 -4.88 34.09
N LYS A 55 -1.83 -4.27 34.71
CA LYS A 55 -2.96 -5.01 35.28
C LYS A 55 -3.70 -5.82 34.22
N ASP A 56 -3.96 -5.22 33.06
CA ASP A 56 -4.64 -5.89 31.96
C ASP A 56 -3.82 -7.07 31.45
N LEU A 57 -2.55 -6.87 31.13
CA LEU A 57 -1.66 -7.94 30.67
C LEU A 57 -1.44 -9.03 31.73
N ASN A 58 -1.47 -8.68 33.02
CA ASN A 58 -1.40 -9.66 34.09
C ASN A 58 -2.67 -10.51 34.18
N SER A 59 -3.85 -9.89 34.03
CA SER A 59 -5.13 -10.61 34.01
C SER A 59 -5.24 -11.60 32.84
N LEU A 60 -4.55 -11.30 31.73
CA LEU A 60 -4.43 -12.16 30.56
C LEU A 60 -3.33 -13.23 30.68
N GLY A 61 -2.54 -13.24 31.77
CA GLY A 61 -1.40 -14.15 31.95
C GLY A 61 -0.18 -13.86 31.07
N ILE A 62 -0.18 -12.70 30.40
CA ILE A 62 0.89 -12.26 29.50
C ILE A 62 2.08 -11.77 30.34
N MET A 63 1.85 -10.81 31.25
CA MET A 63 2.88 -10.20 32.08
C MET A 63 2.75 -10.60 33.54
N ASN A 64 3.83 -11.11 34.13
CA ASN A 64 3.91 -11.43 35.55
C ASN A 64 4.97 -10.58 36.26
N GLY A 65 4.74 -10.35 37.56
CA GLY A 65 5.69 -9.68 38.45
C GLY A 65 6.83 -10.59 38.89
N TYR A 66 7.70 -10.05 39.74
CA TYR A 66 8.81 -10.76 40.34
C TYR A 66 8.43 -11.40 41.68
N ALA A 67 9.36 -12.18 42.23
CA ALA A 67 9.20 -12.84 43.52
C ALA A 67 8.98 -11.86 44.69
N ASP A 68 9.45 -10.62 44.56
CA ASP A 68 9.28 -9.54 45.55
C ASP A 68 7.94 -8.82 45.43
N GLN A 69 7.02 -9.31 44.58
CA GLN A 69 5.71 -8.74 44.28
C GLN A 69 5.73 -7.44 43.46
N SER A 70 6.91 -6.96 43.04
CA SER A 70 7.01 -5.83 42.13
C SER A 70 6.68 -6.23 40.68
N MET A 71 6.22 -5.28 39.87
CA MET A 71 6.08 -5.47 38.41
C MET A 71 7.31 -4.97 37.64
N GLY A 72 8.18 -4.20 38.29
CA GLY A 72 9.42 -3.64 37.76
C GLY A 72 9.18 -2.71 36.58
N GLU A 73 8.11 -1.91 36.65
CA GLU A 73 7.59 -1.04 35.60
C GLU A 73 8.63 -0.05 35.06
N HIS A 74 9.53 0.47 35.89
CA HIS A 74 10.60 1.38 35.48
C HIS A 74 11.92 0.68 35.13
N ARG A 75 11.97 -0.66 35.21
CA ARG A 75 13.18 -1.42 34.88
C ARG A 75 13.26 -1.58 33.37
N ALA A 76 14.46 -1.36 32.81
CA ALA A 76 14.76 -1.72 31.43
C ALA A 76 14.41 -3.19 31.19
N ILE A 77 13.66 -3.46 30.13
CA ILE A 77 13.25 -4.82 29.77
C ILE A 77 14.40 -5.56 29.09
N THR A 78 14.59 -6.84 29.41
CA THR A 78 15.57 -7.67 28.72
C THR A 78 14.97 -8.34 27.49
N ARG A 79 15.82 -8.74 26.54
CA ARG A 79 15.39 -9.50 25.35
C ARG A 79 14.66 -10.81 25.69
N ALA A 80 15.08 -11.51 26.75
CA ALA A 80 14.39 -12.71 27.23
C ALA A 80 12.94 -12.42 27.69
N GLU A 81 12.75 -11.30 28.38
CA GLU A 81 11.43 -10.88 28.84
C GLU A 81 10.55 -10.43 27.69
N LEU A 82 11.08 -9.59 26.79
CA LEU A 82 10.36 -9.16 25.60
C LEU A 82 9.89 -10.36 24.77
N ALA A 83 10.76 -11.36 24.56
CA ALA A 83 10.41 -12.55 23.79
C ALA A 83 9.21 -13.29 24.38
N SER A 84 9.20 -13.48 25.70
CA SER A 84 8.08 -14.10 26.41
C SER A 84 6.78 -13.30 26.30
N LEU A 85 6.85 -11.98 26.50
CA LEU A 85 5.67 -11.13 26.45
C LEU A 85 5.05 -11.09 25.04
N VAL A 86 5.88 -10.92 24.00
CA VAL A 86 5.44 -10.89 22.60
C VAL A 86 4.87 -12.25 22.18
N PHE A 87 5.54 -13.34 22.54
CA PHE A 87 5.07 -14.70 22.28
C PHE A 87 3.65 -14.94 22.80
N LYS A 88 3.40 -14.55 24.06
CA LYS A 88 2.10 -14.72 24.71
C LYS A 88 1.05 -13.75 24.14
N THR A 89 1.43 -12.50 23.90
CA THR A 89 0.52 -11.46 23.39
C THR A 89 -0.12 -11.88 22.06
N PHE A 90 0.68 -12.49 21.17
CA PHE A 90 0.21 -12.88 19.82
C PHE A 90 -0.05 -14.38 19.67
N ASN A 91 -0.07 -15.14 20.77
CA ASN A 91 -0.33 -16.58 20.80
C ASN A 91 0.48 -17.36 19.73
N LEU A 92 1.80 -17.15 19.72
CA LEU A 92 2.70 -17.64 18.68
C LEU A 92 2.98 -19.15 18.75
N GLU A 93 2.48 -19.84 19.79
CA GLU A 93 2.53 -21.31 19.94
C GLU A 93 1.93 -22.04 18.74
N SER A 94 0.90 -21.45 18.13
CA SER A 94 0.15 -22.03 17.02
C SER A 94 0.90 -22.00 15.67
N LYS A 95 2.01 -21.25 15.58
CA LYS A 95 2.79 -21.11 14.34
C LYS A 95 3.80 -22.26 14.22
N THR A 96 4.02 -22.76 13.02
CA THR A 96 4.95 -23.88 12.75
C THR A 96 6.25 -23.41 12.12
N GLY A 97 7.34 -24.12 12.39
CA GLY A 97 8.64 -23.97 11.71
C GLY A 97 9.73 -24.78 12.41
N GLU A 98 10.97 -24.64 11.94
CA GLU A 98 12.11 -25.44 12.39
C GLU A 98 12.72 -24.86 13.67
N THR A 99 13.01 -25.72 14.65
CA THR A 99 13.63 -25.28 15.89
C THR A 99 15.01 -24.68 15.62
N VAL A 100 15.22 -23.46 16.11
CA VAL A 100 16.52 -22.78 16.03
C VAL A 100 17.29 -22.99 17.33
N GLU A 101 18.48 -23.58 17.23
CA GLU A 101 19.42 -23.65 18.36
C GLU A 101 20.14 -22.30 18.54
N LEU A 102 20.15 -21.80 19.78
CA LEU A 102 20.76 -20.53 20.14
C LEU A 102 21.96 -20.81 21.06
N THR A 103 23.14 -20.33 20.69
CA THR A 103 24.43 -20.74 21.28
C THR A 103 24.63 -20.23 22.71
N ASP A 104 23.92 -19.17 23.10
CA ASP A 104 23.99 -18.51 24.39
C ASP A 104 22.70 -18.68 25.23
N VAL A 105 21.77 -19.54 24.79
CA VAL A 105 20.53 -19.84 25.51
C VAL A 105 20.62 -21.24 26.07
N ASN A 106 20.57 -21.36 27.40
CA ASN A 106 20.43 -22.65 28.06
C ASN A 106 19.06 -23.27 27.69
N PRO A 107 18.99 -24.49 27.14
CA PRO A 107 17.73 -25.13 26.75
C PRO A 107 16.70 -25.26 27.88
N ASN A 108 17.16 -25.30 29.14
CA ASN A 108 16.30 -25.39 30.32
C ASN A 108 15.91 -24.01 30.91
N ALA A 109 16.34 -22.91 30.30
CA ALA A 109 15.93 -21.58 30.73
C ALA A 109 14.45 -21.36 30.42
N TRP A 110 13.73 -20.69 31.33
CA TRP A 110 12.29 -20.44 31.18
C TRP A 110 11.92 -19.67 29.90
N TYR A 111 12.86 -18.88 29.35
CA TYR A 111 12.68 -18.08 28.14
C TYR A 111 13.13 -18.79 26.86
N ALA A 112 13.82 -19.93 26.95
CA ALA A 112 14.37 -20.65 25.81
C ALA A 112 13.33 -20.95 24.71
N PRO A 113 12.12 -21.47 25.00
CA PRO A 113 11.14 -21.74 23.95
C PRO A 113 10.68 -20.45 23.25
N TYR A 114 10.54 -19.35 23.98
CA TYR A 114 10.09 -18.08 23.40
C TYR A 114 11.18 -17.46 22.51
N ALA A 115 12.43 -17.43 22.99
CA ALA A 115 13.56 -16.90 22.23
C ALA A 115 13.76 -17.66 20.91
N SER A 116 13.79 -19.00 20.98
CA SER A 116 13.92 -19.85 19.79
C SER A 116 12.78 -19.59 18.81
N LYS A 117 11.54 -19.51 19.30
CA LYS A 117 10.37 -19.27 18.43
C LYS A 117 10.39 -17.92 17.74
N LEU A 118 10.71 -16.84 18.45
CA LEU A 118 10.72 -15.51 17.84
C LEU A 118 11.85 -15.34 16.83
N VAL A 119 12.98 -16.04 17.01
CA VAL A 119 14.07 -16.08 16.03
C VAL A 119 13.67 -16.90 14.81
N GLU A 120 13.08 -18.07 15.02
CA GLU A 120 12.53 -18.92 13.95
C GLU A 120 11.55 -18.15 13.06
N LEU A 121 10.63 -17.39 13.67
CA LEU A 121 9.63 -16.59 12.95
C LEU A 121 10.20 -15.29 12.34
N GLY A 122 11.50 -15.00 12.52
CA GLY A 122 12.16 -13.78 12.03
C GLY A 122 11.71 -12.49 12.74
N ILE A 123 11.00 -12.62 13.86
CA ILE A 123 10.48 -11.50 14.67
C ILE A 123 11.64 -10.86 15.44
N MET A 124 12.47 -11.66 16.11
CA MET A 124 13.71 -11.22 16.75
C MET A 124 14.93 -11.76 16.01
N GLN A 125 16.05 -11.08 16.10
CA GLN A 125 17.32 -11.49 15.46
C GLN A 125 18.24 -12.19 16.45
N ALA A 126 19.01 -13.17 15.98
CA ALA A 126 20.14 -13.75 16.70
C ALA A 126 21.40 -13.60 15.83
N ASN A 127 22.37 -12.82 16.31
CA ASN A 127 23.59 -12.53 15.55
C ASN A 127 24.58 -13.66 15.77
N ASP A 128 25.00 -14.34 14.70
CA ASP A 128 25.88 -15.51 14.76
C ASP A 128 25.38 -16.61 15.73
N GLY A 129 24.06 -16.80 15.78
CA GLY A 129 23.40 -17.76 16.67
C GLY A 129 23.28 -17.32 18.13
N GLN A 130 23.74 -16.11 18.49
CA GLN A 130 23.61 -15.56 19.84
C GLN A 130 22.37 -14.66 19.96
N PHE A 131 21.50 -14.96 20.92
CA PHE A 131 20.26 -14.24 21.18
C PHE A 131 20.42 -13.08 22.19
N GLN A 132 21.45 -13.12 23.03
CA GLN A 132 21.74 -12.13 24.07
C GLN A 132 20.57 -11.90 25.04
N PRO A 133 20.13 -12.93 25.79
CA PRO A 133 18.90 -12.89 26.58
C PRO A 133 18.86 -11.81 27.67
N GLN A 134 20.02 -11.37 28.16
CA GLN A 134 20.14 -10.35 29.22
C GLN A 134 20.36 -8.93 28.70
N ALA A 135 20.56 -8.75 27.39
CA ALA A 135 20.71 -7.41 26.82
C ALA A 135 19.41 -6.62 26.94
N GLN A 136 19.55 -5.31 27.15
CA GLN A 136 18.43 -4.37 27.24
C GLN A 136 17.89 -4.10 25.84
N VAL A 137 16.58 -3.94 25.75
CA VAL A 137 15.88 -3.63 24.50
C VAL A 137 15.87 -2.12 24.29
N THR A 138 16.24 -1.69 23.08
CA THR A 138 16.09 -0.29 22.65
C THR A 138 14.67 -0.03 22.15
N ASP A 139 14.23 1.23 22.16
CA ASP A 139 12.88 1.57 21.67
C ASP A 139 12.70 1.18 20.19
N ALA A 140 13.74 1.36 19.39
CA ALA A 140 13.78 0.92 17.99
C ALA A 140 13.66 -0.61 17.86
N GLU A 141 14.31 -1.38 18.73
CA GLU A 141 14.17 -2.84 18.72
C GLU A 141 12.73 -3.25 19.10
N LEU A 142 12.16 -2.64 20.14
CA LEU A 142 10.79 -2.90 20.59
C LEU A 142 9.78 -2.65 19.45
N GLU A 143 9.92 -1.52 18.76
CA GLU A 143 9.09 -1.13 17.61
C GLU A 143 9.11 -2.20 16.51
N GLN A 144 10.30 -2.62 16.10
CA GLN A 144 10.48 -3.61 15.04
C GLN A 144 9.92 -4.98 15.45
N VAL A 145 10.16 -5.40 16.69
CA VAL A 145 9.67 -6.68 17.21
C VAL A 145 8.15 -6.72 17.24
N VAL A 146 7.50 -5.67 17.77
CA VAL A 146 6.03 -5.61 17.83
C VAL A 146 5.42 -5.51 16.43
N SER A 147 5.98 -4.67 15.55
CA SER A 147 5.54 -4.53 14.15
C SER A 147 5.54 -5.87 13.42
N LYS A 148 6.65 -6.63 13.52
CA LYS A 148 6.78 -7.94 12.87
C LYS A 148 5.84 -8.97 13.46
N ALA A 149 5.73 -9.05 14.78
CA ALA A 149 4.86 -10.01 15.45
C ALA A 149 3.38 -9.81 15.07
N MET A 150 2.96 -8.55 14.91
CA MET A 150 1.61 -8.18 14.48
C MET A 150 1.37 -8.27 12.97
N GLN A 151 2.43 -8.30 12.16
CA GLN A 151 2.36 -8.02 10.72
C GLN A 151 1.72 -6.65 10.43
N ARG A 152 2.04 -5.66 11.27
CA ARG A 152 1.58 -4.27 11.15
C ARG A 152 2.73 -3.39 10.69
N ASP A 153 2.44 -2.34 9.92
CA ASP A 153 3.49 -1.41 9.52
C ASP A 153 4.15 -0.72 10.73
N VAL A 154 5.47 -0.53 10.63
CA VAL A 154 6.31 0.07 11.69
C VAL A 154 5.79 1.45 12.11
N LYS A 155 5.30 2.25 11.17
CA LYS A 155 4.84 3.62 11.43
C LYS A 155 3.59 3.67 12.31
N SER A 156 2.71 2.66 12.24
CA SER A 156 1.61 2.50 13.20
C SER A 156 2.13 2.24 14.62
N VAL A 157 3.09 1.33 14.75
CA VAL A 157 3.67 1.00 16.07
C VAL A 157 4.43 2.20 16.64
N HIS A 158 5.19 2.91 15.81
CA HIS A 158 5.86 4.17 16.13
C HIS A 158 4.88 5.21 16.69
N HIS A 159 3.73 5.36 16.01
CA HIS A 159 2.70 6.29 16.43
C HIS A 159 2.18 5.97 17.84
N TRP A 160 1.93 4.70 18.14
CA TRP A 160 1.46 4.28 19.48
C TRP A 160 2.49 4.51 20.58
N MET A 161 3.79 4.39 20.27
CA MET A 161 4.86 4.65 21.23
C MET A 161 5.36 6.10 21.27
N SER A 162 4.84 6.99 20.42
CA SER A 162 5.36 8.36 20.24
C SER A 162 5.42 9.19 21.53
N VAL A 163 4.63 8.85 22.55
CA VAL A 163 4.61 9.53 23.85
C VAL A 163 5.78 9.16 24.78
N PHE A 164 6.49 8.06 24.49
CA PHE A 164 7.63 7.59 25.28
C PHE A 164 8.88 7.20 24.46
N TYR A 165 8.78 7.10 23.14
CA TYR A 165 9.90 6.75 22.27
C TYR A 165 11.06 7.75 22.36
N SER A 166 12.27 7.23 22.46
CA SER A 166 13.53 7.97 22.37
C SER A 166 14.49 7.26 21.42
N GLU A 167 15.08 8.01 20.48
CA GLU A 167 15.95 7.45 19.42
C GLU A 167 17.15 6.65 19.98
N ASN A 168 17.66 7.04 21.14
CA ASN A 168 18.74 6.34 21.85
C ASN A 168 18.26 5.78 23.21
N GLY A 169 16.94 5.60 23.35
CA GLY A 169 16.29 5.12 24.56
C GLY A 169 16.36 3.60 24.71
N SER A 170 16.14 3.17 25.95
CA SER A 170 15.88 1.77 26.27
C SER A 170 14.50 1.65 26.88
N ALA A 171 13.71 0.71 26.34
CA ALA A 171 12.35 0.49 26.76
C ALA A 171 12.31 -0.08 28.17
N THR A 172 11.42 0.45 29.00
CA THR A 172 11.08 -0.12 30.29
C THR A 172 10.01 -1.20 30.15
N ARG A 173 9.84 -2.01 31.20
CA ARG A 173 8.73 -2.98 31.25
C ARG A 173 7.36 -2.33 31.23
N GLY A 174 7.20 -1.16 31.86
CA GLY A 174 5.95 -0.40 31.88
C GLY A 174 5.58 0.14 30.50
N GLU A 175 6.53 0.76 29.80
CA GLU A 175 6.34 1.21 28.41
C GLU A 175 6.03 0.04 27.46
N THR A 176 6.75 -1.07 27.63
CA THR A 176 6.47 -2.31 26.89
C THR A 176 5.05 -2.82 27.17
N ALA A 177 4.59 -2.75 28.42
CA ALA A 177 3.23 -3.17 28.77
C ALA A 177 2.17 -2.31 28.06
N VAL A 178 2.35 -0.99 28.03
CA VAL A 178 1.43 -0.07 27.35
C VAL A 178 1.38 -0.36 25.85
N LEU A 179 2.53 -0.56 25.22
CA LEU A 179 2.59 -0.91 23.80
C LEU A 179 1.91 -2.25 23.52
N LEU A 180 2.19 -3.28 24.32
CA LEU A 180 1.61 -4.62 24.11
C LEU A 180 0.11 -4.66 24.42
N GLN A 181 -0.39 -3.87 25.37
CA GLN A 181 -1.82 -3.69 25.59
C GLN A 181 -2.49 -3.11 24.34
N THR A 182 -1.89 -2.07 23.74
CA THR A 182 -2.38 -1.43 22.51
C THR A 182 -2.31 -2.40 21.33
N ALA A 183 -1.20 -3.11 21.18
CA ALA A 183 -0.99 -4.10 20.15
C ALA A 183 -1.96 -5.29 20.25
N HIS A 184 -2.28 -5.72 21.47
CA HIS A 184 -3.27 -6.78 21.72
C HIS A 184 -4.68 -6.36 21.28
N GLN A 185 -5.05 -5.08 21.43
CA GLN A 185 -6.32 -4.55 20.91
C GLN A 185 -6.37 -4.54 19.37
N ALA A 186 -5.20 -4.39 18.73
CA ALA A 186 -5.03 -4.38 17.28
C ALA A 186 -4.85 -5.79 16.66
N ILE A 187 -5.19 -6.86 17.37
CA ILE A 187 -5.26 -8.22 16.81
C ILE A 187 -6.57 -8.37 16.02
N PRO A 188 -6.51 -8.75 14.72
CA PRO A 188 -7.70 -8.94 13.89
C PRO A 188 -8.68 -9.99 14.42
N SER A 189 -9.96 -9.83 14.11
CA SER A 189 -11.02 -10.74 14.55
C SER A 189 -12.08 -10.96 13.47
N GLU A 190 -12.47 -12.21 13.24
CA GLU A 190 -13.62 -12.56 12.38
C GLU A 190 -14.95 -12.01 12.92
N LYS A 191 -14.98 -11.68 14.22
CA LYS A 191 -16.15 -11.13 14.92
C LYS A 191 -16.19 -9.61 14.94
N ALA A 192 -15.27 -8.92 14.28
CA ALA A 192 -15.25 -7.46 14.21
C ALA A 192 -16.63 -6.89 13.86
N GLN A 193 -17.05 -5.86 14.59
CA GLN A 193 -18.31 -5.13 14.41
C GLN A 193 -18.00 -3.66 14.14
N ILE A 194 -18.86 -3.01 13.35
CA ILE A 194 -18.74 -1.57 13.11
C ILE A 194 -19.21 -0.84 14.37
N GLU A 195 -18.35 0.04 14.89
CA GLU A 195 -18.66 0.95 15.99
C GLU A 195 -19.18 2.29 15.47
N SER A 196 -18.58 2.78 14.38
CA SER A 196 -19.02 4.02 13.76
C SER A 196 -18.74 4.04 12.26
N VAL A 197 -19.59 4.77 11.56
CA VAL A 197 -19.47 5.06 10.13
C VAL A 197 -19.82 6.52 9.88
N ARG A 198 -19.05 7.18 9.02
CA ARG A 198 -19.38 8.51 8.52
C ARG A 198 -18.85 8.72 7.11
N SER A 199 -19.51 9.60 6.37
CA SER A 199 -18.97 10.10 5.11
C SER A 199 -17.81 11.05 5.34
N LEU A 200 -16.73 10.85 4.58
CA LEU A 200 -15.60 11.77 4.53
C LEU A 200 -15.75 12.77 3.38
N ASN A 201 -16.15 12.25 2.22
CA ASN A 201 -16.41 12.98 0.99
C ASN A 201 -17.34 12.15 0.12
N ALA A 202 -17.65 12.63 -1.09
CA ALA A 202 -18.64 12.03 -1.98
C ALA A 202 -18.36 10.60 -2.41
N ILE A 203 -17.16 10.06 -2.19
CA ILE A 203 -16.76 8.72 -2.64
C ILE A 203 -16.10 7.87 -1.55
N THR A 204 -16.10 8.34 -0.30
CA THR A 204 -15.31 7.73 0.77
C THR A 204 -16.04 7.77 2.10
N LEU A 205 -16.04 6.63 2.79
CA LEU A 205 -16.43 6.53 4.20
C LEU A 205 -15.18 6.35 5.07
N ILE A 206 -15.30 6.82 6.32
CA ILE A 206 -14.46 6.37 7.43
C ILE A 206 -15.30 5.42 8.28
N VAL A 207 -14.79 4.20 8.48
CA VAL A 207 -15.46 3.16 9.28
C VAL A 207 -14.52 2.69 10.37
N THR A 208 -14.96 2.77 11.62
CA THR A 208 -14.22 2.25 12.77
C THR A 208 -14.88 0.99 13.28
N PHE A 209 -14.08 -0.04 13.51
CA PHE A 209 -14.49 -1.31 14.09
C PHE A 209 -13.99 -1.46 15.53
N ASP A 210 -14.67 -2.29 16.31
CA ASP A 210 -14.25 -2.68 17.67
C ASP A 210 -12.95 -3.53 17.67
N LYS A 211 -12.73 -4.22 16.55
CA LYS A 211 -11.56 -5.03 16.24
C LYS A 211 -11.16 -4.85 14.78
N PRO A 212 -9.87 -4.93 14.45
CA PRO A 212 -9.43 -4.90 13.06
C PRO A 212 -10.04 -6.05 12.25
N LEU A 213 -10.28 -5.79 10.98
CA LEU A 213 -10.70 -6.78 10.00
C LEU A 213 -9.60 -7.82 9.78
N THR A 214 -10.02 -9.06 9.52
CA THR A 214 -9.11 -10.08 9.00
C THR A 214 -8.77 -9.80 7.54
N ALA A 215 -7.65 -10.36 7.05
CA ALA A 215 -7.31 -10.26 5.63
C ALA A 215 -8.40 -10.84 4.70
N ALA A 216 -9.17 -11.82 5.17
CA ALA A 216 -10.29 -12.39 4.44
C ALA A 216 -11.48 -11.42 4.38
N ASP A 217 -11.77 -10.69 5.46
CA ASP A 217 -12.83 -9.68 5.51
C ASP A 217 -12.47 -8.42 4.70
N GLU A 218 -11.19 -8.08 4.59
CA GLU A 218 -10.71 -6.97 3.74
C GLU A 218 -10.75 -7.31 2.24
N ALA A 219 -10.70 -8.60 1.88
CA ALA A 219 -10.69 -9.02 0.49
C ALA A 219 -11.94 -8.51 -0.25
N PHE A 220 -11.75 -7.82 -1.38
CA PHE A 220 -12.81 -7.05 -2.02
C PHE A 220 -14.09 -7.85 -2.31
N ALA A 221 -13.96 -9.11 -2.76
CA ALA A 221 -15.11 -9.98 -3.00
C ALA A 221 -15.94 -10.25 -1.73
N LYS A 222 -15.27 -10.45 -0.58
CA LYS A 222 -15.92 -10.66 0.71
C LYS A 222 -16.47 -9.34 1.26
N ALA A 223 -15.70 -8.27 1.18
CA ALA A 223 -16.13 -6.95 1.60
C ALA A 223 -17.38 -6.48 0.83
N GLN A 224 -17.46 -6.75 -0.47
CA GLN A 224 -18.62 -6.41 -1.29
C GLN A 224 -19.89 -7.15 -0.86
N THR A 225 -19.78 -8.37 -0.33
CA THR A 225 -20.93 -9.09 0.24
C THR A 225 -21.25 -8.66 1.67
N ASP A 226 -20.23 -8.27 2.44
CA ASP A 226 -20.38 -7.97 3.85
C ASP A 226 -20.90 -6.56 4.11
N PHE A 227 -20.46 -5.57 3.30
CA PHE A 227 -20.92 -4.20 3.37
C PHE A 227 -22.12 -4.03 2.43
N VAL A 228 -23.32 -3.92 3.00
CA VAL A 228 -24.55 -3.71 2.23
C VAL A 228 -25.16 -2.38 2.62
N PHE A 229 -25.37 -1.52 1.62
CA PHE A 229 -25.95 -0.19 1.80
C PHE A 229 -27.36 -0.14 1.18
N THR A 230 -28.25 0.66 1.76
CA THR A 230 -29.49 1.06 1.11
C THR A 230 -29.22 2.07 -0.02
N GLY A 231 -30.27 2.50 -0.73
CA GLY A 231 -30.16 3.59 -1.71
C GLY A 231 -29.28 3.30 -2.94
N GLY A 232 -28.88 2.03 -3.16
CA GLY A 232 -28.05 1.63 -4.29
C GLY A 232 -26.58 2.02 -4.19
N LEU A 233 -26.11 2.52 -3.04
CA LEU A 233 -24.70 2.80 -2.81
C LEU A 233 -23.89 1.50 -2.85
N MET A 234 -22.75 1.51 -3.53
CA MET A 234 -21.91 0.33 -3.71
C MET A 234 -20.51 0.52 -3.14
N LEU A 235 -19.91 -0.55 -2.63
CA LEU A 235 -18.47 -0.60 -2.38
C LEU A 235 -17.71 -0.69 -3.72
N THR A 236 -16.70 0.15 -3.93
CA THR A 236 -15.93 0.17 -5.20
C THR A 236 -14.53 -0.43 -5.09
N ASN A 237 -14.01 -0.57 -3.88
CA ASN A 237 -12.79 -1.33 -3.62
C ASN A 237 -12.69 -1.81 -2.17
N MET A 238 -11.66 -2.58 -1.86
CA MET A 238 -11.38 -3.07 -0.50
C MET A 238 -11.22 -1.95 0.53
N PRO A 239 -11.79 -2.13 1.74
CA PRO A 239 -11.44 -1.31 2.91
C PRO A 239 -9.95 -1.34 3.17
N ARG A 240 -9.36 -0.20 3.55
CA ARG A 240 -7.94 -0.13 3.94
C ARG A 240 -7.75 0.51 5.30
N LEU A 241 -7.05 -0.19 6.18
CA LEU A 241 -6.73 0.31 7.51
C LEU A 241 -5.84 1.56 7.44
N LYS A 242 -6.21 2.63 8.15
CA LYS A 242 -5.40 3.83 8.32
C LYS A 242 -4.15 3.51 9.14
N THR A 243 -2.98 3.96 8.66
CA THR A 243 -1.73 3.93 9.41
C THR A 243 -1.91 4.66 10.74
N GLY A 244 -1.42 4.08 11.84
CA GLY A 244 -1.56 4.60 13.20
C GLY A 244 -2.86 4.23 13.90
N SER A 245 -3.89 3.80 13.17
CA SER A 245 -5.17 3.41 13.78
C SER A 245 -5.15 1.96 14.28
N ILE A 246 -5.97 1.65 15.28
CA ILE A 246 -6.23 0.29 15.72
C ILE A 246 -7.10 -0.43 14.67
N ALA A 247 -8.25 0.14 14.34
CA ALA A 247 -9.27 -0.51 13.50
C ALA A 247 -10.13 0.50 12.71
N THR A 248 -9.53 1.60 12.24
CA THR A 248 -10.23 2.62 11.43
C THR A 248 -9.84 2.51 9.96
N TYR A 249 -10.83 2.39 9.10
CA TYR A 249 -10.69 2.05 7.69
C TYR A 249 -11.17 3.18 6.78
N ILE A 250 -10.44 3.38 5.69
CA ILE A 250 -10.88 4.14 4.51
C ILE A 250 -11.64 3.17 3.62
N VAL A 251 -12.92 3.45 3.35
CA VAL A 251 -13.82 2.57 2.61
C VAL A 251 -14.33 3.29 1.35
N PRO A 252 -13.85 2.90 0.15
CA PRO A 252 -14.26 3.53 -1.11
C PRO A 252 -15.69 3.11 -1.53
N THR A 253 -16.56 4.07 -1.83
CA THR A 253 -17.95 3.83 -2.27
C THR A 253 -18.20 4.36 -3.68
N SER A 254 -19.32 4.02 -4.32
CA SER A 254 -19.84 4.83 -5.44
C SER A 254 -20.11 6.26 -4.97
N VAL A 255 -20.39 7.16 -5.91
CA VAL A 255 -20.74 8.54 -5.56
C VAL A 255 -21.99 8.53 -4.69
N GLN A 256 -21.93 9.24 -3.57
CA GLN A 256 -23.01 9.38 -2.61
C GLN A 256 -23.93 10.51 -3.03
N ASP A 257 -25.22 10.33 -2.80
CA ASP A 257 -26.21 11.39 -2.93
C ASP A 257 -26.15 12.27 -1.68
N ALA A 258 -25.93 13.57 -1.88
CA ALA A 258 -25.78 14.52 -0.79
C ALA A 258 -27.08 14.63 0.03
N GLY A 259 -27.01 14.39 1.34
CA GLY A 259 -28.15 14.45 2.25
C GLY A 259 -29.01 13.20 2.30
N GLU A 260 -28.78 12.20 1.43
CA GLU A 260 -29.45 10.90 1.52
C GLU A 260 -28.97 10.14 2.75
N VAL A 261 -29.87 9.49 3.49
CA VAL A 261 -29.50 8.69 4.65
C VAL A 261 -29.37 7.23 4.25
N TYR A 262 -28.14 6.74 4.21
CA TYR A 262 -27.83 5.35 3.93
C TYR A 262 -27.84 4.53 5.23
N SER A 263 -28.56 3.42 5.25
CA SER A 263 -28.40 2.39 6.27
C SER A 263 -27.32 1.39 5.82
N LEU A 264 -26.45 1.00 6.74
CA LEU A 264 -25.38 0.04 6.53
C LEU A 264 -25.67 -1.22 7.32
N THR A 265 -25.62 -2.36 6.63
CA THR A 265 -25.55 -3.68 7.25
C THR A 265 -24.13 -4.22 7.07
N TYR A 266 -23.53 -4.77 8.13
CA TYR A 266 -22.24 -5.46 8.07
C TYR A 266 -22.42 -6.94 8.45
N LYS A 267 -22.01 -7.85 7.56
CA LYS A 267 -22.17 -9.31 7.73
C LYS A 267 -23.62 -9.72 8.07
N GLY A 268 -24.60 -9.02 7.49
CA GLY A 268 -26.03 -9.27 7.71
C GLY A 268 -26.62 -8.69 9.00
N HIS A 269 -25.84 -7.95 9.80
CA HIS A 269 -26.30 -7.27 11.00
C HIS A 269 -26.36 -5.75 10.80
N ASP A 270 -27.35 -5.09 11.41
CA ASP A 270 -27.43 -3.63 11.41
C ASP A 270 -26.14 -3.03 11.98
N ALA A 271 -25.57 -2.09 11.24
CA ALA A 271 -24.29 -1.45 11.53
C ALA A 271 -24.39 0.08 11.50
N GLY A 272 -25.63 0.60 11.64
CA GLY A 272 -25.92 2.02 11.74
C GLY A 272 -26.23 2.68 10.40
N SER A 273 -26.25 4.01 10.41
CA SER A 273 -26.58 4.83 9.26
C SER A 273 -25.68 6.06 9.17
N PHE A 274 -25.53 6.60 7.97
CA PHE A 274 -24.78 7.84 7.73
C PHE A 274 -25.46 8.68 6.65
N GLU A 275 -25.25 9.99 6.71
CA GLU A 275 -25.70 10.93 5.69
C GLU A 275 -24.66 10.99 4.55
N GLY A 276 -25.12 10.86 3.32
CA GLY A 276 -24.31 10.97 2.11
C GLY A 276 -23.71 12.37 1.96
N SER A 277 -22.45 12.42 1.56
CA SER A 277 -21.72 13.67 1.38
C SER A 277 -21.70 14.11 -0.08
N GLY A 278 -21.99 15.38 -0.34
CA GLY A 278 -21.74 16.02 -1.65
C GLY A 278 -20.35 16.64 -1.77
N THR A 279 -19.49 16.50 -0.77
CA THR A 279 -18.16 17.14 -0.75
C THR A 279 -17.27 16.48 -1.79
N LYS A 280 -17.00 17.20 -2.88
CA LYS A 280 -16.08 16.76 -3.93
C LYS A 280 -14.62 17.02 -3.53
N ILE A 281 -13.72 16.22 -4.09
CA ILE A 281 -12.28 16.38 -3.90
C ILE A 281 -11.76 17.46 -4.85
N ASN A 282 -10.93 18.36 -4.34
CA ASN A 282 -10.34 19.42 -5.14
C ASN A 282 -9.14 18.88 -5.92
N MET A 283 -9.19 19.07 -7.23
CA MET A 283 -8.16 18.73 -8.19
C MET A 283 -7.74 20.01 -8.91
N THR A 284 -6.51 20.06 -9.39
CA THR A 284 -5.92 21.26 -9.99
C THR A 284 -6.19 21.30 -11.49
N THR A 285 -5.53 20.46 -12.27
CA THR A 285 -5.47 20.63 -13.73
C THR A 285 -5.74 19.32 -14.45
N ALA A 286 -6.50 19.39 -15.55
CA ALA A 286 -6.61 18.32 -16.53
C ALA A 286 -5.60 18.53 -17.67
N SER A 287 -4.84 17.49 -18.02
CA SER A 287 -3.82 17.52 -19.07
C SER A 287 -3.82 16.26 -19.92
N GLN A 288 -3.55 16.42 -21.21
CA GLN A 288 -3.31 15.30 -22.11
C GLN A 288 -2.03 14.55 -21.71
N VAL A 289 -2.09 13.22 -21.73
CA VAL A 289 -0.93 12.34 -21.49
C VAL A 289 -0.53 11.61 -22.76
N THR A 290 -1.50 10.99 -23.44
CA THR A 290 -1.32 10.32 -24.74
C THR A 290 -2.39 10.75 -25.74
N ASN A 291 -2.46 10.10 -26.88
CA ASN A 291 -3.56 10.27 -27.83
C ASN A 291 -4.92 9.79 -27.30
N ASP A 292 -5.01 9.01 -26.23
CA ASP A 292 -6.27 8.44 -25.71
C ASP A 292 -6.40 8.54 -24.18
N THR A 293 -5.37 9.05 -23.51
CA THR A 293 -5.28 9.13 -22.06
C THR A 293 -5.00 10.56 -21.64
N PHE A 294 -5.66 11.00 -20.58
CA PHE A 294 -5.43 12.28 -19.92
C PHE A 294 -5.35 12.05 -18.41
N GLU A 295 -4.94 13.06 -17.66
CA GLU A 295 -4.84 13.00 -16.20
C GLU A 295 -5.59 14.16 -15.55
N ILE A 296 -5.81 14.02 -14.24
CA ILE A 296 -6.35 15.06 -13.38
C ILE A 296 -5.42 15.17 -12.18
N GLU A 297 -4.67 16.26 -12.06
CA GLU A 297 -3.66 16.45 -11.01
C GLU A 297 -4.29 16.77 -9.64
N ALA A 298 -3.70 16.21 -8.58
CA ALA A 298 -3.93 16.60 -7.20
C ALA A 298 -2.62 16.93 -6.50
N LEU A 299 -2.60 18.02 -5.73
CA LEU A 299 -1.40 18.49 -5.05
C LEU A 299 -1.51 18.31 -3.54
N GLN A 300 -0.48 17.71 -2.94
CA GLN A 300 -0.39 17.60 -1.47
C GLN A 300 -0.28 18.97 -0.80
N GLU A 301 0.37 19.95 -1.45
CA GLU A 301 0.44 21.33 -0.96
C GLU A 301 -0.94 22.00 -0.83
N ASN A 302 -1.91 21.56 -1.63
CA ASN A 302 -3.31 21.99 -1.55
C ASN A 302 -4.13 21.20 -0.52
N GLY A 303 -3.47 20.36 0.29
CA GLY A 303 -4.10 19.53 1.31
C GLY A 303 -4.84 18.33 0.73
N VAL A 304 -4.46 17.83 -0.45
CA VAL A 304 -5.11 16.67 -1.09
C VAL A 304 -4.15 15.49 -1.13
N VAL A 305 -4.56 14.38 -0.54
CA VAL A 305 -3.69 13.24 -0.23
C VAL A 305 -4.27 11.95 -0.80
N ASP A 306 -3.48 11.25 -1.58
CA ASP A 306 -3.70 9.86 -1.95
C ASP A 306 -3.70 8.99 -0.69
N TYR A 307 -4.76 8.19 -0.50
CA TYR A 307 -4.88 7.30 0.65
C TYR A 307 -3.69 6.33 0.78
N GLY A 308 -2.96 6.05 -0.31
CA GLY A 308 -1.77 5.22 -0.28
C GLY A 308 -0.64 5.74 0.61
N TYR A 309 -0.62 7.04 0.96
CA TYR A 309 0.34 7.59 1.93
C TYR A 309 -0.08 7.39 3.39
N ILE A 310 -1.33 7.00 3.65
CA ILE A 310 -1.92 6.96 5.00
C ILE A 310 -2.56 5.62 5.34
N ILE A 311 -2.30 4.57 4.56
CA ILE A 311 -2.78 3.21 4.83
C ILE A 311 -1.64 2.27 5.21
N SER A 312 -1.94 1.37 6.15
CA SER A 312 -0.98 0.41 6.69
C SER A 312 -0.38 -0.47 5.58
N ALA A 313 -1.22 -0.90 4.62
CA ALA A 313 -0.82 -1.78 3.53
C ALA A 313 0.31 -1.23 2.64
N TYR A 314 0.41 0.10 2.46
CA TYR A 314 1.40 0.73 1.59
C TYR A 314 2.47 1.51 2.37
N SER A 315 2.31 1.65 3.68
CA SER A 315 3.24 2.38 4.57
C SER A 315 4.70 1.97 4.35
N GLY A 316 5.00 0.66 4.31
CA GLY A 316 6.36 0.16 4.09
C GLY A 316 6.97 0.55 2.74
N GLY A 317 6.18 0.49 1.66
CA GLY A 317 6.64 0.87 0.31
C GLY A 317 6.77 2.38 0.11
N ARG A 318 5.96 3.17 0.83
CA ARG A 318 6.04 4.64 0.83
C ARG A 318 7.17 5.18 1.70
N GLY A 319 7.63 4.42 2.70
CA GLY A 319 8.74 4.78 3.56
C GLY A 319 8.52 6.12 4.27
N ALA A 320 9.47 7.05 4.13
CA ALA A 320 9.40 8.38 4.75
C ALA A 320 8.18 9.20 4.30
N ASN A 321 7.61 8.91 3.12
CA ASN A 321 6.45 9.62 2.62
C ASN A 321 5.13 9.15 3.24
N ALA A 322 5.10 7.99 3.92
CA ALA A 322 3.92 7.58 4.66
C ALA A 322 3.73 8.49 5.88
N PHE A 323 2.50 8.72 6.33
CA PHE A 323 2.23 9.49 7.54
C PHE A 323 0.91 9.07 8.20
N VAL A 324 0.70 9.58 9.43
CA VAL A 324 -0.49 9.33 10.23
C VAL A 324 -1.33 10.60 10.26
N LEU A 325 -2.64 10.43 10.11
CA LEU A 325 -3.63 11.48 10.36
C LEU A 325 -4.29 11.22 11.71
N ASN A 326 -4.66 12.29 12.42
CA ASN A 326 -5.54 12.15 13.58
C ASN A 326 -6.97 11.77 13.17
N ASP A 327 -7.86 11.62 14.15
CA ASP A 327 -9.26 11.23 13.93
C ASP A 327 -10.12 12.29 13.22
N GLN A 328 -9.57 13.49 13.03
CA GLN A 328 -10.17 14.61 12.30
C GLN A 328 -9.53 14.81 10.91
N GLU A 329 -8.79 13.81 10.43
CA GLU A 329 -8.06 13.83 9.16
C GLU A 329 -7.07 15.00 9.06
N GLN A 330 -6.37 15.30 10.17
CA GLN A 330 -5.38 16.36 10.21
C GLN A 330 -3.94 15.84 10.27
N ALA A 331 -3.06 16.53 9.55
CA ALA A 331 -1.61 16.47 9.69
C ALA A 331 -1.08 17.89 9.94
N GLY A 332 -0.25 18.08 10.98
CA GLY A 332 0.31 19.40 11.30
C GLY A 332 -0.74 20.49 11.54
N GLY A 333 -1.91 20.12 12.09
CA GLY A 333 -3.03 21.03 12.35
C GLY A 333 -3.86 21.42 11.12
N LYS A 334 -3.58 20.85 9.93
CA LYS A 334 -4.35 21.09 8.70
C LYS A 334 -5.17 19.85 8.35
N THR A 335 -6.47 20.02 8.16
CA THR A 335 -7.34 18.97 7.60
C THR A 335 -6.99 18.73 6.15
N VAL A 336 -6.86 17.46 5.76
CA VAL A 336 -6.58 17.05 4.39
C VAL A 336 -7.81 16.40 3.75
N GLN A 337 -7.96 16.56 2.44
CA GLN A 337 -8.89 15.80 1.63
C GLN A 337 -8.21 14.50 1.21
N ILE A 338 -8.92 13.38 1.35
CA ILE A 338 -8.38 12.05 1.02
C ILE A 338 -8.98 11.58 -0.31
N ILE A 339 -8.11 11.26 -1.26
CA ILE A 339 -8.44 10.51 -2.47
C ILE A 339 -8.38 9.03 -2.10
N SER A 340 -9.54 8.39 -1.91
CA SER A 340 -9.63 6.93 -1.76
C SER A 340 -9.35 6.23 -3.09
N SER A 341 -9.45 4.90 -3.15
CA SER A 341 -9.15 4.18 -4.39
C SER A 341 -9.97 4.70 -5.58
N MET A 342 -9.30 5.02 -6.68
CA MET A 342 -9.92 5.39 -7.95
C MET A 342 -10.44 4.19 -8.75
N GLN A 343 -10.34 2.97 -8.22
CA GLN A 343 -10.91 1.80 -8.88
C GLN A 343 -12.41 2.00 -9.17
N ALA A 344 -12.81 1.63 -10.39
CA ALA A 344 -14.16 1.84 -10.93
C ALA A 344 -14.59 3.31 -11.09
N ARG A 345 -13.69 4.30 -10.89
CA ARG A 345 -14.01 5.70 -11.17
C ARG A 345 -14.03 6.00 -12.65
N GLN A 346 -14.86 6.96 -12.98
CA GLN A 346 -14.98 7.54 -14.30
C GLN A 346 -15.10 9.05 -14.20
N VAL A 347 -14.86 9.70 -15.31
CA VAL A 347 -15.09 11.13 -15.52
C VAL A 347 -15.70 11.30 -16.91
N VAL A 348 -16.25 12.49 -17.17
CA VAL A 348 -16.78 12.84 -18.48
C VAL A 348 -15.83 13.83 -19.12
N ILE A 349 -15.42 13.57 -20.35
CA ILE A 349 -14.61 14.47 -21.16
C ILE A 349 -15.40 14.88 -22.40
N THR A 350 -15.56 16.18 -22.62
CA THR A 350 -16.41 16.73 -23.69
C THR A 350 -15.55 17.53 -24.67
N PRO A 351 -15.45 17.13 -25.95
CA PRO A 351 -14.81 17.94 -26.98
C PRO A 351 -15.65 19.18 -27.30
N GLU A 352 -14.99 20.29 -27.63
CA GLU A 352 -15.63 21.48 -28.14
C GLU A 352 -16.47 21.15 -29.39
N GLY A 353 -17.78 21.42 -29.31
CA GLY A 353 -18.72 21.15 -30.41
C GLY A 353 -19.05 19.67 -30.63
N GLY A 354 -18.72 18.77 -29.69
CA GLY A 354 -19.07 17.35 -29.77
C GLY A 354 -19.75 16.80 -28.53
N GLU A 355 -20.06 15.50 -28.57
CA GLU A 355 -20.80 14.82 -27.51
C GLU A 355 -19.89 14.41 -26.33
N PRO A 356 -20.40 14.40 -25.09
CA PRO A 356 -19.66 13.94 -23.92
C PRO A 356 -19.22 12.47 -24.03
N ILE A 357 -18.00 12.18 -23.58
CA ILE A 357 -17.40 10.84 -23.60
C ILE A 357 -17.10 10.42 -22.17
N VAL A 358 -17.49 9.20 -21.79
CA VAL A 358 -17.13 8.62 -20.49
C VAL A 358 -15.73 8.03 -20.58
N ALA A 359 -14.80 8.57 -19.80
CA ALA A 359 -13.43 8.07 -19.65
C ALA A 359 -13.28 7.34 -18.31
N ARG A 360 -12.55 6.22 -18.31
CA ARG A 360 -12.41 5.35 -17.13
C ARG A 360 -11.02 5.46 -16.53
N TYR A 361 -10.95 5.37 -15.21
CA TYR A 361 -9.68 5.38 -14.50
C TYR A 361 -8.74 4.27 -14.99
N VAL A 362 -7.48 4.61 -15.18
CA VAL A 362 -6.40 3.69 -15.54
C VAL A 362 -5.79 3.15 -14.24
N PRO A 363 -5.90 1.84 -13.95
CA PRO A 363 -5.43 1.27 -12.69
C PRO A 363 -3.96 1.58 -12.38
N PHE A 364 -3.65 1.77 -11.09
CA PHE A 364 -2.30 2.01 -10.56
C PHE A 364 -1.65 3.34 -10.96
N THR A 365 -2.37 4.27 -11.59
CA THR A 365 -1.85 5.59 -11.99
C THR A 365 -2.14 6.72 -11.00
N GLN A 366 -2.84 6.42 -9.90
CA GLN A 366 -3.36 7.44 -8.98
C GLN A 366 -2.24 8.19 -8.25
N SER A 367 -1.18 7.49 -7.88
CA SER A 367 0.00 8.09 -7.29
C SER A 367 1.26 7.30 -7.63
N THR A 368 1.82 7.60 -8.80
CA THR A 368 3.04 7.02 -9.37
C THR A 368 4.10 8.08 -9.55
N ASP A 369 5.36 7.65 -9.64
CA ASP A 369 6.49 8.51 -10.02
C ASP A 369 6.62 9.81 -9.20
N GLY A 370 6.19 9.76 -7.92
CA GLY A 370 6.26 10.87 -6.97
C GLY A 370 5.11 11.87 -7.04
N LYS A 371 4.09 11.61 -7.85
CA LYS A 371 2.98 12.51 -8.13
C LYS A 371 1.63 11.91 -7.71
N GLN A 372 0.55 12.70 -7.81
CA GLN A 372 -0.83 12.25 -7.59
C GLN A 372 -1.72 12.70 -8.76
N GLU A 373 -1.56 12.03 -9.90
CA GLU A 373 -2.17 12.42 -11.18
C GLU A 373 -2.95 11.22 -11.75
N PRO A 374 -4.10 10.84 -11.16
CA PRO A 374 -4.91 9.75 -11.69
C PRO A 374 -5.22 9.97 -13.17
N LYS A 375 -4.95 8.92 -13.96
CA LYS A 375 -5.15 8.93 -15.40
C LYS A 375 -6.48 8.31 -15.76
N PHE A 376 -7.09 8.84 -16.82
CA PHE A 376 -8.35 8.40 -17.37
C PHE A 376 -8.18 8.17 -18.87
N ARG A 377 -8.75 7.06 -19.35
CA ARG A 377 -8.64 6.65 -20.75
C ARG A 377 -9.99 6.67 -21.43
N LEU A 378 -9.99 7.14 -22.67
CA LEU A 378 -11.14 7.08 -23.55
C LEU A 378 -11.53 5.61 -23.85
N PRO A 379 -12.77 5.36 -24.30
CA PRO A 379 -13.16 4.05 -24.81
C PRO A 379 -12.22 3.57 -25.93
N GLU A 380 -12.07 2.25 -26.05
CA GLU A 380 -11.21 1.63 -27.07
C GLU A 380 -11.56 2.14 -28.48
N GLY A 381 -10.53 2.49 -29.25
CA GLY A 381 -10.65 3.05 -30.60
C GLY A 381 -10.95 4.56 -30.66
N GLN A 382 -11.15 5.24 -29.53
CA GLN A 382 -11.31 6.69 -29.49
C GLN A 382 -10.00 7.39 -29.15
N THR A 383 -9.77 8.54 -29.79
CA THR A 383 -8.58 9.37 -29.58
C THR A 383 -8.94 10.85 -29.42
N LEU A 384 -8.10 11.55 -28.67
CA LEU A 384 -8.04 13.00 -28.55
C LEU A 384 -7.54 13.59 -29.86
N LYS A 385 -8.36 14.43 -30.48
CA LYS A 385 -8.08 15.02 -31.79
C LYS A 385 -7.23 16.27 -31.62
N SER A 386 -6.07 16.31 -32.27
CA SER A 386 -5.19 17.48 -32.25
C SER A 386 -5.93 18.76 -32.65
N GLY A 387 -5.73 19.82 -31.87
CA GLY A 387 -6.37 21.14 -32.04
C GLY A 387 -7.77 21.26 -31.43
N VAL A 388 -8.37 20.17 -30.95
CA VAL A 388 -9.67 20.22 -30.26
C VAL A 388 -9.46 20.50 -28.77
N THR A 389 -10.23 21.44 -28.24
CA THR A 389 -10.30 21.69 -26.80
C THR A 389 -11.28 20.72 -26.16
N TYR A 390 -10.86 20.10 -25.06
CA TYR A 390 -11.66 19.20 -24.26
C TYR A 390 -11.87 19.78 -22.88
N THR A 391 -13.07 19.60 -22.33
CA THR A 391 -13.42 19.96 -20.95
C THR A 391 -13.79 18.72 -20.16
N VAL A 392 -13.15 18.52 -19.01
CA VAL A 392 -13.39 17.39 -18.11
C VAL A 392 -14.38 17.79 -17.02
N SER A 393 -15.36 16.94 -16.73
CA SER A 393 -16.28 17.09 -15.62
C SER A 393 -16.36 15.80 -14.79
N SER A 394 -16.69 15.96 -13.51
CA SER A 394 -16.75 14.88 -12.55
C SER A 394 -17.87 15.10 -11.53
N ASP A 395 -18.50 14.00 -11.11
CA ASP A 395 -19.47 13.95 -10.02
C ASP A 395 -18.80 13.80 -8.63
N TRP A 396 -17.50 13.47 -8.58
CA TRP A 396 -16.74 13.30 -7.33
C TRP A 396 -15.60 14.30 -7.11
N ALA A 397 -15.21 15.06 -8.15
CA ALA A 397 -14.13 16.04 -8.08
C ALA A 397 -14.53 17.44 -8.59
N ASN A 398 -13.95 18.47 -7.96
CA ASN A 398 -13.88 19.82 -8.50
C ASN A 398 -12.54 19.94 -9.22
N ILE A 399 -12.51 20.36 -10.49
CA ILE A 399 -11.28 20.51 -11.27
C ILE A 399 -11.12 22.00 -11.59
N GLU A 400 -10.11 22.64 -11.03
CA GLU A 400 -9.89 24.10 -11.17
C GLU A 400 -9.65 24.49 -12.64
N ASN A 401 -8.72 23.81 -13.31
CA ASN A 401 -8.40 23.97 -14.72
C ASN A 401 -8.85 22.73 -15.50
N ALA A 402 -10.16 22.65 -15.74
CA ALA A 402 -10.81 21.48 -16.31
C ALA A 402 -10.60 21.27 -17.83
N SER A 403 -10.03 22.25 -18.54
CA SER A 403 -9.95 22.24 -20.00
C SER A 403 -8.51 22.23 -20.52
N PHE A 404 -8.26 21.48 -21.59
CA PHE A 404 -7.00 21.50 -22.32
C PHE A 404 -7.24 21.35 -23.83
N THR A 405 -6.36 21.92 -24.65
CA THR A 405 -6.34 21.69 -26.10
C THR A 405 -5.42 20.52 -26.42
N ALA A 406 -5.96 19.48 -27.04
CA ALA A 406 -5.19 18.30 -27.41
C ALA A 406 -4.15 18.67 -28.47
N LYS A 407 -2.93 18.17 -28.30
CA LYS A 407 -1.81 18.30 -29.22
C LYS A 407 -1.66 17.03 -30.04
N SER A 408 -0.91 17.13 -31.14
CA SER A 408 -0.41 15.95 -31.83
C SER A 408 0.44 15.13 -30.85
N PHE A 409 0.29 13.81 -30.90
CA PHE A 409 0.99 12.88 -30.04
C PHE A 409 1.62 11.79 -30.91
N ASP A 410 2.92 11.59 -30.76
CA ASP A 410 3.62 10.49 -31.43
C ASP A 410 3.28 9.20 -30.68
N ALA A 411 2.78 8.20 -31.41
CA ALA A 411 2.44 6.91 -30.80
C ALA A 411 3.66 6.31 -30.11
N LEU A 412 3.45 5.64 -28.96
CA LEU A 412 4.47 4.83 -28.32
C LEU A 412 4.97 3.78 -29.32
N VAL A 413 6.25 3.39 -29.30
CA VAL A 413 6.77 2.39 -30.25
C VAL A 413 7.20 1.14 -29.50
N ILE A 414 6.62 -0.01 -29.81
CA ILE A 414 7.16 -1.29 -29.36
C ILE A 414 8.48 -1.52 -30.10
N ALA A 415 9.57 -1.49 -29.35
CA ALA A 415 10.92 -1.70 -29.86
C ALA A 415 11.29 -3.19 -29.91
N SER A 416 10.87 -3.96 -28.90
CA SER A 416 11.15 -5.39 -28.84
C SER A 416 10.14 -6.14 -27.95
N ALA A 417 10.13 -7.47 -28.08
CA ALA A 417 9.42 -8.35 -27.18
C ALA A 417 10.24 -9.63 -26.94
N GLN A 418 10.09 -10.22 -25.76
CA GLN A 418 10.80 -11.43 -25.35
C GLN A 418 9.87 -12.37 -24.59
N ALA A 419 10.01 -13.68 -24.80
CA ALA A 419 9.33 -14.67 -23.96
C ALA A 419 9.98 -14.75 -22.57
N VAL A 420 9.17 -14.67 -21.51
CA VAL A 420 9.61 -14.88 -20.12
C VAL A 420 9.31 -16.31 -19.70
N SER A 421 8.16 -16.83 -20.13
CA SER A 421 7.70 -18.20 -19.88
C SER A 421 6.72 -18.62 -20.98
N GLU A 422 6.15 -19.82 -20.88
CA GLU A 422 5.04 -20.24 -21.76
C GLU A 422 3.83 -19.31 -21.66
N THR A 423 3.66 -18.57 -20.56
CA THR A 423 2.45 -17.79 -20.25
C THR A 423 2.68 -16.29 -20.19
N SER A 424 3.91 -15.81 -20.35
CA SER A 424 4.25 -14.41 -20.13
C SER A 424 5.32 -13.93 -21.10
N ILE A 425 5.19 -12.68 -21.54
CA ILE A 425 6.17 -11.99 -22.37
C ILE A 425 6.57 -10.67 -21.73
N GLU A 426 7.76 -10.19 -22.06
CA GLU A 426 8.15 -8.80 -21.88
C GLU A 426 7.93 -8.03 -23.18
N VAL A 427 7.34 -6.85 -23.08
CA VAL A 427 7.20 -5.88 -24.17
C VAL A 427 8.00 -4.65 -23.77
N THR A 428 8.93 -4.24 -24.64
CA THR A 428 9.79 -3.07 -24.40
C THR A 428 9.47 -1.99 -25.42
N LEU A 429 9.15 -0.79 -24.92
CA LEU A 429 9.00 0.40 -25.75
C LEU A 429 10.36 1.04 -26.05
N ASP A 430 10.41 1.89 -27.08
CA ASP A 430 11.60 2.67 -27.44
C ASP A 430 11.97 3.75 -26.40
N GLN A 431 10.99 4.13 -25.58
CA GLN A 431 11.15 5.03 -24.45
C GLN A 431 10.27 4.58 -23.28
N ASP A 432 10.70 4.95 -22.06
CA ASP A 432 9.91 4.69 -20.86
C ASP A 432 8.61 5.52 -20.90
N PRO A 433 7.44 4.88 -20.88
CA PRO A 433 6.18 5.61 -21.00
C PRO A 433 5.80 6.37 -19.72
N GLY A 434 6.45 6.14 -18.57
CA GLY A 434 6.03 6.78 -17.31
C GLY A 434 4.73 6.21 -16.75
N ASP A 435 4.41 6.55 -15.50
CA ASP A 435 3.06 6.56 -14.92
C ASP A 435 2.18 5.31 -15.13
N GLU A 436 2.79 4.13 -15.26
CA GLU A 436 2.05 2.88 -15.50
C GLU A 436 1.15 2.93 -16.75
N LEU A 437 1.53 3.64 -17.83
CA LEU A 437 0.69 3.77 -19.03
C LEU A 437 0.40 2.45 -19.77
N PHE A 438 1.18 1.40 -19.50
CA PHE A 438 0.87 0.04 -19.95
C PHE A 438 -0.39 -0.54 -19.28
N SER A 439 -0.83 0.01 -18.15
CA SER A 439 -2.00 -0.45 -17.42
C SER A 439 -3.23 -0.52 -18.32
N GLY A 440 -3.82 -1.72 -18.43
CA GLY A 440 -4.96 -2.01 -19.30
C GLY A 440 -4.64 -2.13 -20.80
N ARG A 441 -3.36 -2.12 -21.19
CA ARG A 441 -2.95 -2.38 -22.58
C ARG A 441 -2.77 -3.87 -22.84
N SER A 442 -2.95 -4.25 -24.09
CA SER A 442 -2.75 -5.61 -24.56
C SER A 442 -2.02 -5.62 -25.90
N VAL A 443 -1.41 -6.76 -26.21
CA VAL A 443 -0.84 -7.08 -27.51
C VAL A 443 -1.41 -8.40 -28.00
N THR A 444 -1.43 -8.58 -29.32
CA THR A 444 -1.67 -9.85 -29.99
C THR A 444 -0.35 -10.46 -30.42
N LEU A 445 -0.30 -11.79 -30.38
CA LEU A 445 0.82 -12.60 -30.83
C LEU A 445 0.29 -13.51 -31.92
N THR A 446 0.70 -13.26 -33.17
CA THR A 446 0.23 -14.02 -34.33
C THR A 446 1.35 -14.92 -34.84
N SER A 447 1.12 -16.23 -34.84
CA SER A 447 2.05 -17.19 -35.41
C SER A 447 2.01 -17.20 -36.94
N ALA A 448 2.99 -17.85 -37.58
CA ALA A 448 3.00 -18.04 -39.03
C ALA A 448 1.83 -18.90 -39.56
N SER A 449 1.24 -19.76 -38.73
CA SER A 449 0.02 -20.53 -39.05
C SER A 449 -1.26 -19.69 -38.96
N GLY A 450 -1.18 -18.48 -38.38
CA GLY A 450 -2.32 -17.60 -38.17
C GLY A 450 -2.99 -17.74 -36.81
N ASP A 451 -2.47 -18.58 -35.91
CA ASP A 451 -2.97 -18.68 -34.53
C ASP A 451 -2.65 -17.38 -33.78
N VAL A 452 -3.66 -16.82 -33.12
CA VAL A 452 -3.58 -15.55 -32.39
C VAL A 452 -3.72 -15.80 -30.90
N LEU A 453 -2.75 -15.32 -30.12
CA LEU A 453 -2.85 -15.21 -28.67
C LEU A 453 -2.98 -13.74 -28.26
N THR A 454 -3.53 -13.49 -27.08
CA THR A 454 -3.61 -12.14 -26.50
C THR A 454 -2.89 -12.12 -25.16
N ALA A 455 -1.96 -11.17 -25.00
CA ALA A 455 -1.30 -10.89 -23.74
C ALA A 455 -1.75 -9.52 -23.21
N THR A 456 -2.08 -9.45 -21.93
CA THR A 456 -2.49 -8.22 -21.25
C THR A 456 -1.44 -7.84 -20.22
N TYR A 457 -1.18 -6.54 -20.10
CA TYR A 457 -0.20 -6.04 -19.16
C TYR A 457 -0.50 -6.49 -17.73
N LYS A 458 0.51 -7.08 -17.09
CA LYS A 458 0.50 -7.40 -15.67
C LYS A 458 0.74 -6.12 -14.90
N TYR A 459 -0.26 -5.67 -14.15
CA TYR A 459 -0.20 -4.42 -13.40
C TYR A 459 1.06 -4.30 -12.54
N SER A 460 1.65 -3.10 -12.53
CA SER A 460 2.84 -2.76 -11.73
C SER A 460 4.09 -3.58 -12.08
N SER A 461 4.15 -4.16 -13.29
CA SER A 461 5.33 -4.88 -13.77
C SER A 461 6.32 -4.01 -14.56
N ARG A 462 6.00 -2.72 -14.79
CA ARG A 462 6.84 -1.78 -15.52
C ARG A 462 8.20 -1.65 -14.83
N LYS A 463 9.25 -1.77 -15.63
CA LYS A 463 10.63 -1.50 -15.26
C LYS A 463 11.29 -0.68 -16.36
N GLY A 464 11.26 0.65 -16.21
CA GLY A 464 11.63 1.56 -17.29
C GLY A 464 10.66 1.38 -18.46
N ALA A 465 11.21 1.21 -19.67
CA ALA A 465 10.43 1.00 -20.89
C ALA A 465 9.84 -0.41 -21.07
N THR A 466 10.15 -1.35 -20.17
CA THR A 466 9.71 -2.75 -20.28
C THR A 466 8.54 -3.03 -19.35
N GLY A 467 7.52 -3.75 -19.83
CA GLY A 467 6.42 -4.28 -19.03
C GLY A 467 6.20 -5.77 -19.28
N VAL A 468 5.73 -6.50 -18.28
CA VAL A 468 5.35 -7.91 -18.42
C VAL A 468 3.88 -8.00 -18.85
N PHE A 469 3.59 -8.80 -19.85
CA PHE A 469 2.25 -9.09 -20.34
C PHE A 469 1.98 -10.58 -20.20
N ASP A 470 0.91 -10.92 -19.47
CA ASP A 470 0.49 -12.29 -19.24
C ASP A 470 -0.52 -12.71 -20.32
N LEU A 471 -0.34 -13.91 -20.87
CA LEU A 471 -1.27 -14.50 -21.82
C LEU A 471 -2.61 -14.76 -21.14
N THR A 472 -3.68 -14.45 -21.87
CA THR A 472 -5.06 -14.60 -21.42
C THR A 472 -5.69 -15.86 -22.01
N ASN A 473 -6.85 -16.26 -21.47
CA ASN A 473 -7.64 -17.41 -21.95
C ASN A 473 -6.84 -18.73 -22.01
N ASP A 474 -6.02 -18.99 -20.98
CA ASP A 474 -5.12 -20.16 -20.89
C ASP A 474 -4.16 -20.32 -22.08
N GLY A 475 -3.92 -19.23 -22.83
CA GLY A 475 -3.01 -19.20 -23.96
C GLY A 475 -1.57 -19.53 -23.55
N LYS A 476 -0.87 -20.25 -24.43
CA LYS A 476 0.54 -20.61 -24.23
C LYS A 476 1.36 -20.42 -25.49
N LEU A 477 2.58 -19.92 -25.32
CA LEU A 477 3.60 -19.95 -26.35
C LEU A 477 4.01 -21.39 -26.63
N THR A 478 4.18 -21.73 -27.91
CA THR A 478 4.75 -23.01 -28.32
C THR A 478 6.25 -22.86 -28.52
N PRO A 479 7.09 -23.69 -27.86
CA PRO A 479 8.55 -23.66 -28.07
C PRO A 479 8.93 -23.78 -29.55
N GLY A 480 9.89 -22.96 -29.99
CA GLY A 480 10.34 -22.88 -31.38
C GLY A 480 9.39 -22.17 -32.35
N THR A 481 8.22 -21.69 -31.89
CA THR A 481 7.29 -20.92 -32.73
C THR A 481 7.57 -19.42 -32.63
N THR A 482 7.75 -18.78 -33.78
CA THR A 482 7.88 -17.32 -33.86
C THR A 482 6.51 -16.67 -33.99
N TYR A 483 6.29 -15.62 -33.18
CA TYR A 483 5.09 -14.81 -33.17
C TYR A 483 5.39 -13.38 -33.56
N THR A 484 4.55 -12.78 -34.40
CA THR A 484 4.53 -11.34 -34.67
C THR A 484 3.69 -10.62 -33.62
N ILE A 485 4.22 -9.52 -33.09
CA ILE A 485 3.58 -8.75 -32.02
C ILE A 485 2.90 -7.52 -32.59
N ASN A 486 1.61 -7.34 -32.28
CA ASN A 486 0.86 -6.14 -32.63
C ASN A 486 0.11 -5.60 -31.41
N PRO A 487 0.07 -4.27 -31.20
CA PRO A 487 -0.74 -3.68 -30.14
C PRO A 487 -2.23 -3.91 -30.41
N VAL A 488 -3.01 -4.14 -29.35
CA VAL A 488 -4.48 -4.12 -29.41
C VAL A 488 -4.94 -2.67 -29.33
N GLY A 489 -5.36 -2.11 -30.46
CA GLY A 489 -5.74 -0.70 -30.61
C GLY A 489 -4.55 0.23 -30.87
N ASP A 490 -4.83 1.53 -31.03
CA ASP A 490 -3.87 2.53 -31.52
C ASP A 490 -3.03 3.19 -30.41
N TRP A 491 -2.68 2.43 -29.36
CA TRP A 491 -1.89 2.96 -28.24
C TRP A 491 -0.39 2.93 -28.49
N SER A 492 0.04 2.14 -29.47
CA SER A 492 1.41 2.01 -29.88
C SER A 492 1.51 1.58 -31.34
N ILE A 493 2.70 1.67 -31.92
CA ILE A 493 3.06 1.05 -33.19
C ILE A 493 4.09 -0.05 -32.95
N ALA A 494 3.98 -1.14 -33.71
CA ALA A 494 4.96 -2.23 -33.70
C ALA A 494 5.43 -2.48 -35.14
N SER A 495 6.69 -2.18 -35.42
CA SER A 495 7.27 -2.37 -36.76
C SER A 495 8.14 -3.62 -36.76
N SER A 496 7.59 -4.73 -37.28
CA SER A 496 8.32 -6.00 -37.46
C SER A 496 8.85 -6.63 -36.16
N VAL A 497 8.17 -6.39 -35.04
CA VAL A 497 8.54 -6.99 -33.75
C VAL A 497 8.09 -8.45 -33.72
N THR A 498 9.02 -9.34 -33.40
CA THR A 498 8.76 -10.78 -33.25
C THR A 498 9.37 -11.31 -31.97
N LEU A 499 8.84 -12.41 -31.47
CA LEU A 499 9.44 -13.18 -30.38
C LEU A 499 9.34 -14.68 -30.65
N THR A 500 10.24 -15.45 -30.07
CA THR A 500 10.23 -16.91 -30.07
C THR A 500 10.54 -17.39 -28.66
N LEU A 501 9.79 -18.38 -28.16
CA LEU A 501 10.17 -19.11 -26.95
C LEU A 501 11.20 -20.18 -27.36
N GLU A 502 12.41 -20.11 -26.81
CA GLU A 502 13.50 -21.06 -27.09
C GLU A 502 13.24 -22.47 -26.56
#